data_AF-A0A556TNE8-F1
#
_entry.id   AF-A0A556TNE8-F1
#
_cell.length_a   1.000
_cell.length_b   1.000
_cell.length_c   1.000
_cell.angle_alpha   90.00
_cell.angle_beta   90.00
_cell.angle_gamma   90.00
#
_symmetry.space_group_name_H-M   'P 1'
#
loop_
_entity.id
_entity.type
_entity.pdbx_description
1 polymer ?
#
loop_
_entity_poly.entity_id
_entity_poly.type
_entity_poly.pdbx_seq_one_letter_code
_entity_poly.pdbx_strand_id
1 'polypeptide(L)'
;MGRLETTEKQSVHLVENELQARIEQVFTQLERLEILAGKEPPNRRQNAKLRVEQLKYDVQHLQSALRNFQQRRYTREAQEREREELMSRSFTTNDADTSIPIDDTLQFNSNLHSAHRGMDDLLGSGSSILNGLRDQRSTLKGTHKKMLDVANMLGLSNTVMRLIEKRASQDKVIMIGGMLITCVVMFLVVKYLS
;
A
#
# COMPACT_ATOMS: atom_id res chain seq x y z
N MET A 1 -34.35 -26.30 3.00
CA MET A 1 -33.03 -25.94 2.45
C MET A 1 -32.50 -24.59 2.94
N GLY A 2 -33.32 -23.58 3.24
CA GLY A 2 -32.84 -22.23 3.64
C GLY A 2 -32.07 -22.07 4.98
N ARG A 3 -31.98 -23.10 5.83
CA ARG A 3 -31.13 -23.04 7.05
C ARG A 3 -29.64 -23.22 6.75
N LEU A 4 -29.28 -23.88 5.65
CA LEU A 4 -27.87 -24.11 5.31
C LEU A 4 -27.23 -22.85 4.72
N GLU A 5 -27.95 -22.13 3.86
CA GLU A 5 -27.46 -20.88 3.23
C GLU A 5 -27.33 -19.72 4.23
N THR A 6 -28.24 -19.63 5.21
CA THR A 6 -28.15 -18.62 6.28
C THR A 6 -27.03 -18.92 7.28
N THR A 7 -26.70 -20.20 7.49
CA THR A 7 -25.57 -20.62 8.33
C THR A 7 -24.23 -20.22 7.71
N GLU A 8 -24.08 -20.35 6.38
CA GLU A 8 -22.88 -19.88 5.67
C GLU A 8 -22.74 -18.35 5.77
N LYS A 9 -23.82 -17.59 5.53
CA LYS A 9 -23.83 -16.12 5.68
C LYS A 9 -23.50 -15.66 7.11
N GLN A 10 -24.00 -16.34 8.14
CA GLN A 10 -23.65 -16.07 9.54
C GLN A 10 -22.19 -16.43 9.87
N SER A 11 -21.69 -17.53 9.33
CA SER A 11 -20.29 -17.94 9.55
C SER A 11 -19.30 -16.92 8.96
N VAL A 12 -19.62 -16.33 7.80
CA VAL A 12 -18.80 -15.30 7.16
C VAL A 12 -18.70 -14.04 8.04
N HIS A 13 -19.81 -13.61 8.66
CA HIS A 13 -19.80 -12.47 9.57
C HIS A 13 -18.93 -12.68 10.82
N LEU A 14 -18.95 -13.90 11.37
CA LEU A 14 -18.13 -14.24 12.54
C LEU A 14 -16.64 -14.15 12.19
N VAL A 15 -16.25 -14.67 11.01
CA VAL A 15 -14.87 -14.61 10.51
C VAL A 15 -14.46 -13.16 10.22
N GLU A 16 -15.33 -12.35 9.63
CA GLU A 16 -15.05 -10.92 9.38
C GLU A 16 -14.80 -10.13 10.68
N ASN A 17 -15.64 -10.35 11.69
CA ASN A 17 -15.47 -9.72 13.00
C ASN A 17 -14.20 -10.18 13.69
N GLU A 18 -13.87 -11.47 13.61
CA GLU A 18 -12.62 -12.00 14.16
C GLU A 18 -11.41 -11.38 13.44
N LEU A 19 -11.46 -11.28 12.11
CA LEU A 19 -10.39 -10.69 11.31
C LEU A 19 -10.20 -9.20 11.65
N GLN A 20 -11.29 -8.47 11.84
CA GLN A 20 -11.26 -7.07 12.25
C GLN A 20 -10.65 -6.89 13.65
N ALA A 21 -11.03 -7.74 14.61
CA ALA A 21 -10.44 -7.74 15.95
C ALA A 21 -8.94 -8.06 15.92
N ARG A 22 -8.50 -9.01 15.08
CA ARG A 22 -7.08 -9.33 14.88
C ARG A 22 -6.31 -8.16 14.26
N ILE A 23 -6.89 -7.45 13.29
CA ILE A 23 -6.27 -6.26 12.69
C ILE A 23 -6.08 -5.14 13.72
N GLU A 24 -7.07 -4.88 14.58
CA GLU A 24 -6.95 -3.89 15.66
C GLU A 24 -5.90 -4.28 16.70
N GLN A 25 -5.81 -5.57 17.04
CA GLN A 25 -4.74 -6.08 17.92
C GLN A 25 -3.35 -5.85 17.32
N VAL A 26 -3.17 -6.14 16.03
CA VAL A 26 -1.90 -5.91 15.32
C VAL A 26 -1.58 -4.42 15.27
N PHE A 27 -2.56 -3.55 15.04
CA PHE A 27 -2.36 -2.10 15.06
C PHE A 27 -1.86 -1.60 16.43
N THR A 28 -2.50 -2.08 17.51
CA THR A 28 -2.09 -1.75 18.89
C THR A 28 -0.66 -2.24 19.20
N GLN A 29 -0.29 -3.42 18.70
CA GLN A 29 1.07 -3.95 18.83
C GLN A 29 2.09 -3.14 18.04
N LEU A 30 1.72 -2.68 16.84
CA LEU A 30 2.53 -1.80 15.99
C LEU A 30 2.82 -0.46 16.65
N GLU A 31 1.83 0.17 17.28
CA GLU A 31 2.05 1.41 18.03
C GLU A 31 3.03 1.22 19.19
N ARG A 32 2.94 0.09 19.90
CA ARG A 32 3.93 -0.26 20.94
C ARG A 32 5.32 -0.50 20.34
N LEU A 33 5.39 -1.16 19.18
CA LEU A 33 6.63 -1.41 18.46
C LEU A 33 7.27 -0.11 17.97
N GLU A 34 6.48 0.89 17.56
CA GLU A 34 6.95 2.23 17.18
C GLU A 34 7.66 2.95 18.35
N ILE A 35 7.07 2.87 19.54
CA ILE A 35 7.66 3.43 20.77
C ILE A 35 8.99 2.73 21.10
N LEU A 36 9.06 1.40 20.95
CA LEU A 36 10.28 0.63 21.20
C LEU A 36 11.36 0.90 20.14
N ALA A 37 10.97 1.00 18.87
CA ALA A 37 11.86 1.36 17.77
C ALA A 37 12.48 2.75 17.98
N GLY A 38 11.75 3.69 18.59
CA GLY A 38 12.27 5.00 18.97
C GLY A 38 13.38 4.96 20.04
N LYS A 39 13.42 3.91 20.85
CA LYS A 39 14.42 3.70 21.92
C LYS A 39 15.68 2.95 21.46
N GLU A 40 15.73 2.48 20.21
CA GLU A 40 16.89 1.79 19.67
C GLU A 40 18.09 2.73 19.40
N PRO A 41 19.33 2.20 19.42
CA PRO A 41 20.53 2.98 19.10
C PRO A 41 20.48 3.53 17.67
N PRO A 42 21.10 4.70 17.42
CA PRO A 42 20.94 5.46 16.17
C PRO A 42 21.27 4.67 14.89
N ASN A 43 22.21 3.71 14.94
CA ASN A 43 22.56 2.85 13.81
C ASN A 43 21.46 1.84 13.41
N ARG A 44 20.56 1.44 14.34
CA ARG A 44 19.46 0.48 14.08
C ARG A 44 18.09 1.14 14.00
N ARG A 45 17.94 2.29 14.67
CA ARG A 45 16.71 3.09 14.74
C ARG A 45 16.10 3.40 13.38
N GLN A 46 16.93 3.75 12.39
CA GLN A 46 16.42 4.09 11.05
C GLN A 46 15.81 2.87 10.33
N ASN A 47 16.46 1.70 10.44
CA ASN A 47 15.93 0.47 9.83
C ASN A 47 14.68 -0.04 10.56
N ALA A 48 14.69 0.00 11.89
CA ALA A 48 13.55 -0.36 12.72
C ALA A 48 12.32 0.52 12.39
N LYS A 49 12.51 1.84 12.29
CA LYS A 49 11.44 2.77 11.93
C LYS A 49 10.88 2.51 10.52
N LEU A 50 11.74 2.26 9.54
CA LEU A 50 11.31 1.94 8.17
C LEU A 50 10.43 0.67 8.14
N ARG A 51 10.83 -0.38 8.88
CA ARG A 51 10.05 -1.63 8.95
C ARG A 51 8.71 -1.43 9.66
N VAL A 52 8.67 -0.63 10.72
CA VAL A 52 7.42 -0.26 11.42
C VAL A 52 6.50 0.51 10.48
N GLU A 53 7.01 1.48 9.74
CA GLU A 53 6.23 2.25 8.75
C GLU A 53 5.68 1.35 7.63
N GLN A 54 6.49 0.43 7.13
CA GLN A 54 6.04 -0.54 6.11
C GLN A 54 4.93 -1.44 6.64
N LEU A 55 5.10 -2.00 7.85
CA LEU A 55 4.10 -2.88 8.44
C LEU A 55 2.79 -2.12 8.77
N LYS A 56 2.88 -0.84 9.15
CA LYS A 56 1.71 0.04 9.32
C LYS A 56 0.95 0.25 8.00
N TYR A 57 1.68 0.47 6.91
CA TYR A 57 1.08 0.59 5.57
C TYR A 57 0.34 -0.70 5.18
N ASP A 58 0.96 -1.86 5.37
CA ASP A 58 0.37 -3.15 5.02
C ASP A 58 -0.91 -3.43 5.81
N VAL A 59 -0.92 -3.11 7.11
CA VAL A 59 -2.10 -3.26 7.97
C VAL A 59 -3.24 -2.32 7.55
N GLN A 60 -2.93 -1.06 7.21
CA GLN A 60 -3.94 -0.14 6.67
C GLN A 60 -4.52 -0.63 5.33
N HIS A 61 -3.68 -1.24 4.48
CA HIS A 61 -4.13 -1.82 3.23
C HIS A 61 -5.05 -3.02 3.46
N LEU A 62 -4.69 -3.93 4.38
CA LEU A 62 -5.53 -5.06 4.77
C LEU A 62 -6.89 -4.61 5.33
N GLN A 63 -6.90 -3.59 6.18
CA GLN A 63 -8.14 -3.01 6.72
C GLN A 63 -9.04 -2.45 5.61
N SER A 64 -8.44 -1.75 4.65
CA SER A 64 -9.16 -1.20 3.49
C SER A 64 -9.72 -2.30 2.58
N ALA A 65 -8.97 -3.38 2.39
CA ALA A 65 -9.41 -4.55 1.63
C ALA A 65 -10.59 -5.25 2.31
N LEU A 66 -10.54 -5.44 3.63
CA LEU A 66 -11.63 -6.02 4.41
C LEU A 66 -12.91 -5.18 4.30
N ARG A 67 -12.80 -3.85 4.44
CA ARG A 67 -13.94 -2.94 4.31
C ARG A 67 -14.59 -2.99 2.93
N ASN A 68 -13.78 -3.08 1.88
CA ASN A 68 -14.29 -3.24 0.51
C ASN A 68 -15.02 -4.58 0.32
N PHE A 69 -14.52 -5.65 0.93
CA PHE A 69 -15.17 -6.96 0.90
C PHE A 69 -16.53 -6.93 1.61
N GLN A 70 -16.57 -6.38 2.83
CA GLN A 70 -17.80 -6.17 3.59
C GLN A 70 -18.81 -5.34 2.78
N GLN A 71 -18.38 -4.22 2.19
CA GLN A 71 -19.26 -3.35 1.41
C GLN A 71 -19.85 -4.08 0.19
N ARG A 72 -19.02 -4.80 -0.59
CA ARG A 72 -19.51 -5.62 -1.72
C ARG A 72 -20.55 -6.65 -1.28
N ARG A 73 -20.33 -7.26 -0.12
CA ARG A 73 -21.25 -8.24 0.45
C ARG A 73 -22.58 -7.61 0.87
N TYR A 74 -22.55 -6.48 1.57
CA TYR A 74 -23.75 -5.73 1.95
C TYR A 74 -24.54 -5.26 0.73
N THR A 75 -23.87 -4.79 -0.32
CA THR A 75 -24.52 -4.40 -1.57
C THR A 75 -25.22 -5.60 -2.23
N ARG A 76 -24.55 -6.77 -2.29
CA ARG A 76 -25.18 -7.99 -2.83
C ARG A 76 -26.39 -8.43 -2.01
N GLU A 77 -26.28 -8.39 -0.69
CA GLU A 77 -27.38 -8.77 0.20
C GLU A 77 -28.57 -7.79 0.09
N ALA A 78 -28.31 -6.49 -0.06
CA ALA A 78 -29.34 -5.49 -0.32
C ALA A 78 -30.05 -5.74 -1.67
N GLN A 79 -29.29 -6.06 -2.71
CA GLN A 79 -29.83 -6.40 -4.04
C GLN A 79 -30.67 -7.68 -4.00
N GLU A 80 -30.23 -8.70 -3.27
CA GLU A 80 -31.00 -9.94 -3.07
C GLU A 80 -32.31 -9.66 -2.34
N ARG A 81 -32.30 -8.86 -1.27
CA ARG A 81 -33.53 -8.49 -0.54
C ARG A 81 -34.48 -7.67 -1.40
N GLU A 82 -33.99 -6.68 -2.12
CA GLU A 82 -34.82 -5.87 -3.03
C GLU A 82 -35.44 -6.75 -4.13
N ARG A 83 -34.67 -7.71 -4.66
CA ARG A 83 -35.18 -8.70 -5.61
C ARG A 83 -36.26 -9.59 -4.99
N GLU A 84 -36.06 -10.09 -3.77
CA GLU A 84 -37.05 -10.89 -3.06
C GLU A 84 -38.33 -10.08 -2.78
N GLU A 85 -38.22 -8.81 -2.40
CA GLU A 85 -39.37 -7.92 -2.20
C GLU A 85 -40.16 -7.73 -3.49
N LEU A 86 -39.48 -7.49 -4.63
CA LEU A 86 -40.09 -7.39 -5.95
C LEU A 86 -40.74 -8.71 -6.39
N MET A 87 -40.15 -9.86 -6.06
CA MET A 87 -40.71 -11.19 -6.37
C MET A 87 -41.86 -11.59 -5.44
N SER A 88 -41.84 -11.13 -4.20
CA SER A 88 -42.90 -11.39 -3.20
C SER A 88 -44.15 -10.54 -3.43
N ARG A 89 -44.03 -9.46 -4.21
CA ARG A 89 -45.16 -8.66 -4.65
C ARG A 89 -45.97 -9.47 -5.67
N SER A 90 -46.85 -10.32 -5.16
CA SER A 90 -47.77 -11.15 -5.96
C SER A 90 -48.47 -10.27 -6.99
N PHE A 91 -48.18 -10.49 -8.27
CA PHE A 91 -48.86 -9.85 -9.39
C PHE A 91 -50.33 -10.30 -9.35
N THR A 92 -51.21 -9.46 -8.84
CA THR A 92 -52.66 -9.70 -8.87
C THR A 92 -53.13 -9.47 -10.30
N THR A 93 -53.28 -10.55 -11.06
CA THR A 93 -53.98 -10.53 -12.35
C THR A 93 -55.47 -10.37 -12.05
N ASN A 94 -55.98 -9.16 -12.19
CA ASN A 94 -57.39 -8.86 -12.48
C ASN A 94 -57.46 -7.40 -12.92
N ASP A 95 -57.30 -7.15 -14.22
CA ASP A 95 -58.28 -6.42 -15.02
C ASP A 95 -57.84 -6.48 -16.49
N ALA A 96 -58.49 -7.36 -17.23
CA ALA A 96 -58.18 -7.68 -18.62
C ALA A 96 -58.70 -6.63 -19.63
N ASP A 97 -59.13 -5.45 -19.18
CA ASP A 97 -59.87 -4.49 -20.02
C ASP A 97 -59.28 -3.07 -20.05
N THR A 98 -58.02 -2.88 -19.65
CA THR A 98 -57.34 -1.59 -19.81
C THR A 98 -56.00 -1.77 -20.54
N SER A 99 -56.06 -2.34 -21.75
CA SER A 99 -54.97 -2.21 -22.73
C SER A 99 -54.98 -0.79 -23.30
N ILE A 100 -54.60 0.19 -22.48
CA ILE A 100 -54.26 1.53 -22.93
C ILE A 100 -52.73 1.58 -23.06
N PRO A 101 -52.16 2.05 -24.19
CA PRO A 101 -50.72 2.12 -24.43
C PRO A 101 -50.02 3.25 -23.63
N ILE A 102 -50.41 3.44 -22.37
CA ILE A 102 -49.79 4.37 -21.42
C ILE A 102 -48.47 3.78 -20.86
N ASP A 103 -48.31 2.46 -20.88
CA ASP A 103 -47.15 1.77 -20.32
C ASP A 103 -45.85 2.03 -21.09
N ASP A 104 -45.89 2.08 -22.43
CA ASP A 104 -44.68 2.26 -23.24
C ASP A 104 -44.00 3.63 -23.00
N THR A 105 -44.76 4.70 -22.83
CA THR A 105 -44.20 6.05 -22.62
C THR A 105 -43.69 6.26 -21.19
N LEU A 106 -44.36 5.67 -20.19
CA LEU A 106 -43.91 5.69 -18.79
C LEU A 106 -42.71 4.76 -18.57
N GLN A 107 -42.69 3.59 -19.20
CA GLN A 107 -41.51 2.72 -19.24
C GLN A 107 -40.36 3.40 -19.96
N PHE A 108 -40.60 4.05 -21.10
CA PHE A 108 -39.55 4.78 -21.79
C PHE A 108 -39.00 5.93 -20.96
N ASN A 109 -39.85 6.68 -20.25
CA ASN A 109 -39.42 7.77 -19.37
C ASN A 109 -38.61 7.26 -18.16
N SER A 110 -39.06 6.18 -17.51
CA SER A 110 -38.34 5.56 -16.40
C SER A 110 -37.03 4.91 -16.84
N ASN A 111 -36.99 4.31 -18.04
CA ASN A 111 -35.78 3.81 -18.67
C ASN A 111 -34.82 4.95 -19.04
N LEU A 112 -35.32 6.08 -19.55
CA LEU A 112 -34.51 7.28 -19.78
C LEU A 112 -33.93 7.83 -18.48
N HIS A 113 -34.73 7.89 -17.42
CA HIS A 113 -34.28 8.40 -16.12
C HIS A 113 -33.25 7.46 -15.46
N SER A 114 -33.38 6.15 -15.70
CA SER A 114 -32.43 5.13 -15.25
C SER A 114 -31.15 5.17 -16.08
N ALA A 115 -31.25 5.36 -17.40
CA ALA A 115 -30.11 5.56 -18.29
C ALA A 115 -29.36 6.87 -17.97
N HIS A 116 -30.08 7.93 -17.64
CA HIS A 116 -29.47 9.20 -17.25
C HIS A 116 -28.70 9.07 -15.93
N ARG A 117 -29.27 8.39 -14.93
CA ARG A 117 -28.55 8.06 -13.69
C ARG A 117 -27.33 7.17 -13.94
N GLY A 118 -27.46 6.14 -14.77
CA GLY A 118 -26.33 5.29 -15.15
C GLY A 118 -25.22 6.06 -15.88
N MET A 119 -25.60 7.01 -16.73
CA MET A 119 -24.65 7.90 -17.42
C MET A 119 -23.96 8.88 -16.45
N ASP A 120 -24.69 9.42 -15.48
CA ASP A 120 -24.13 10.28 -14.44
C ASP A 120 -23.15 9.52 -13.53
N ASP A 121 -23.46 8.26 -13.18
CA ASP A 121 -22.55 7.38 -12.44
C ASP A 121 -21.29 7.05 -13.25
N LEU A 122 -21.42 6.84 -14.56
CA LEU A 122 -20.28 6.63 -15.47
C LEU A 122 -19.43 7.90 -15.62
N LEU A 123 -20.05 9.08 -15.69
CA LEU A 123 -19.34 10.37 -15.74
C LEU A 123 -18.63 10.65 -14.41
N GLY A 124 -19.28 10.39 -13.28
CA GLY A 124 -18.69 10.49 -11.95
C GLY A 124 -17.49 9.53 -11.78
N SER A 125 -17.67 8.29 -12.21
CA SER A 125 -16.60 7.28 -12.23
C SER A 125 -15.46 7.69 -13.17
N GLY A 126 -15.77 8.21 -14.36
CA GLY A 126 -14.79 8.69 -15.34
C GLY A 126 -13.95 9.85 -14.81
N SER A 127 -14.56 10.80 -14.11
CA SER A 127 -13.85 11.89 -13.43
C SER A 127 -12.89 11.38 -12.35
N SER A 128 -13.34 10.40 -11.55
CA SER A 128 -12.50 9.79 -10.51
C SER A 128 -11.30 9.02 -11.09
N ILE A 129 -11.50 8.31 -12.21
CA ILE A 129 -10.44 7.60 -12.93
C ILE A 129 -9.44 8.60 -13.51
N LEU A 130 -9.92 9.69 -14.11
CA LEU A 130 -9.06 10.73 -14.68
C LEU A 130 -8.19 11.41 -13.61
N ASN A 131 -8.78 11.70 -12.44
CA ASN A 131 -8.05 12.22 -11.29
C ASN A 131 -7.02 11.21 -10.75
N GLY A 132 -7.40 9.93 -10.64
CA GLY A 132 -6.48 8.86 -10.28
C GLY A 132 -5.30 8.73 -11.23
N LEU A 133 -5.53 8.83 -12.55
CA LEU A 133 -4.46 8.84 -13.56
C LEU A 133 -3.56 10.07 -13.44
N ARG A 134 -4.12 11.24 -13.11
CA ARG A 134 -3.36 12.47 -12.87
C ARG A 134 -2.47 12.34 -11.62
N ASP A 135 -2.99 11.76 -10.55
CA ASP A 135 -2.24 11.51 -9.32
C ASP A 135 -1.16 10.44 -9.51
N GLN A 136 -1.45 9.37 -10.25
CA GLN A 136 -0.45 8.37 -10.65
C GLN A 136 0.70 9.00 -11.43
N ARG A 137 0.41 9.92 -12.37
CA ARG A 137 1.45 10.66 -13.10
C ARG A 137 2.32 11.50 -12.15
N SER A 138 1.71 12.14 -11.14
CA SER A 138 2.44 12.91 -10.13
C SER A 138 3.37 12.02 -9.30
N THR A 139 2.87 10.87 -8.85
CA THR A 139 3.64 9.87 -8.11
C THR A 139 4.79 9.31 -8.94
N LEU A 140 4.54 8.94 -10.21
CA LEU A 140 5.58 8.46 -11.13
C LEU A 140 6.69 9.50 -11.35
N LYS A 141 6.34 10.79 -11.49
CA LYS A 141 7.33 11.87 -11.55
C LYS A 141 8.14 11.96 -10.25
N GLY A 142 7.50 11.82 -9.10
CA GLY A 142 8.17 11.80 -7.79
C GLY A 142 9.14 10.62 -7.65
N THR A 143 8.73 9.42 -8.06
CA THR A 143 9.57 8.21 -8.06
C THR A 143 10.74 8.34 -9.04
N HIS A 144 10.52 8.86 -10.24
CA HIS A 144 11.60 9.10 -11.20
C HIS A 144 12.64 10.10 -10.65
N LYS A 145 12.19 11.17 -10.00
CA LYS A 145 13.08 12.13 -9.33
C LYS A 145 13.90 11.45 -8.22
N LYS A 146 13.25 10.68 -7.36
CA LYS A 146 13.93 9.92 -6.29
C LYS A 146 14.91 8.88 -6.85
N MET A 147 14.56 8.21 -7.95
CA MET A 147 15.44 7.25 -8.62
C MET A 147 16.67 7.95 -9.22
N LEU A 148 16.52 9.13 -9.82
CA LEU A 148 17.63 9.95 -10.30
C LEU A 148 18.54 10.39 -9.14
N ASP A 149 17.95 10.79 -8.01
CA ASP A 149 18.70 11.16 -6.81
C ASP A 149 19.47 9.95 -6.23
N VAL A 150 18.85 8.76 -6.22
CA VAL A 150 19.51 7.50 -5.82
C VAL A 150 20.60 7.09 -6.80
N ALA A 151 20.39 7.23 -8.11
CA ALA A 151 21.40 6.95 -9.12
C ALA A 151 22.61 7.90 -8.98
N ASN A 152 22.37 9.19 -8.73
CA ASN A 152 23.41 10.17 -8.40
C ASN A 152 24.15 9.79 -7.10
N MET A 153 23.43 9.33 -6.07
CA MET A 153 24.02 8.88 -4.80
C MET A 153 24.83 7.59 -4.94
N LEU A 154 24.42 6.65 -5.80
CA LEU A 154 25.17 5.42 -6.10
C LEU A 154 26.42 5.72 -6.95
N GLY A 155 26.34 6.68 -7.87
CA GLY A 155 27.49 7.22 -8.59
C GLY A 155 28.52 7.83 -7.63
N LEU A 156 28.06 8.58 -6.63
CA LEU A 156 28.90 9.10 -5.55
C LEU A 156 29.41 8.00 -4.61
N SER A 157 28.62 6.96 -4.32
CA SER A 157 29.01 5.84 -3.45
C SER A 157 30.21 5.09 -4.02
N ASN A 158 30.27 4.86 -5.33
CA ASN A 158 31.45 4.28 -5.99
C ASN A 158 32.70 5.17 -5.86
N THR A 159 32.56 6.50 -5.96
CA THR A 159 33.69 7.42 -5.74
C THR A 159 34.11 7.47 -4.26
N VAL A 160 33.17 7.46 -3.31
CA VAL A 160 33.47 7.43 -1.88
C VAL A 160 34.15 6.10 -1.49
N MET A 161 33.69 4.98 -2.04
CA MET A 161 34.30 3.67 -1.80
C MET A 161 35.75 3.62 -2.30
N ARG A 162 36.03 4.14 -3.50
CA ARG A 162 37.40 4.28 -4.03
C ARG A 162 38.26 5.25 -3.20
N LEU A 163 37.68 6.33 -2.68
CA LEU A 163 38.40 7.28 -1.82
C LEU A 163 38.79 6.65 -0.47
N ILE A 164 37.98 5.73 0.07
CA ILE A 164 38.27 4.99 1.30
C ILE A 164 39.39 3.96 1.05
N GLU A 165 39.31 3.17 -0.03
CA GLU A 165 40.36 2.20 -0.39
C GLU A 165 41.72 2.89 -0.63
N LYS A 166 41.73 4.07 -1.27
CA LYS A 166 42.96 4.83 -1.50
C LYS A 166 43.62 5.29 -0.19
N ARG A 167 42.83 5.71 0.82
CA ARG A 167 43.37 6.14 2.12
C ARG A 167 44.01 4.98 2.87
N ALA A 168 43.39 3.79 2.85
CA ALA A 168 43.96 2.59 3.48
C ALA A 168 45.26 2.12 2.79
N SER A 169 45.32 2.21 1.46
CA SER A 169 46.53 1.88 0.70
C SER A 169 47.67 2.88 0.94
N GLN A 170 47.35 4.19 0.97
CA GLN A 170 48.34 5.21 1.30
C GLN A 170 48.92 5.06 2.71
N ASP A 171 48.07 4.76 3.70
CA ASP A 171 48.50 4.54 5.08
C ASP A 171 49.50 3.38 5.19
N LYS A 172 49.24 2.28 4.47
CA LYS A 172 50.15 1.14 4.39
C LYS A 172 51.51 1.49 3.78
N VAL A 173 51.53 2.33 2.74
CA VAL A 173 52.78 2.79 2.10
C VAL A 173 53.57 3.71 3.03
N ILE A 174 52.89 4.63 3.71
CA ILE A 174 53.53 5.55 4.67
C ILE A 174 54.13 4.76 5.85
N MET A 175 53.40 3.75 6.37
CA MET A 175 53.88 2.87 7.43
C MET A 175 55.17 2.13 7.03
N ILE A 176 55.18 1.51 5.85
CA ILE A 176 56.35 0.75 5.36
C ILE A 176 57.53 1.68 5.07
N GLY A 177 57.28 2.85 4.49
CA GLY A 177 58.31 3.86 4.24
C GLY A 177 58.96 4.36 5.55
N GLY A 178 58.15 4.63 6.58
CA GLY A 178 58.63 5.03 7.90
C GLY A 178 59.53 3.97 8.55
N MET A 179 59.16 2.69 8.45
CA MET A 179 59.96 1.58 8.98
C MET A 179 61.32 1.44 8.27
N LEU A 180 61.35 1.59 6.94
CA LEU A 180 62.61 1.53 6.19
C LEU A 180 63.54 2.70 6.51
N ILE A 181 62.99 3.92 6.59
CA ILE A 181 63.76 5.12 6.92
C ILE A 181 64.42 4.99 8.29
N THR A 182 63.67 4.54 9.30
CA THR A 182 64.22 4.35 10.65
C THR A 182 65.32 3.29 10.68
N CYS A 183 65.16 2.18 9.94
CA CYS A 183 66.21 1.18 9.78
C CYS A 183 67.48 1.74 9.11
N VAL A 184 67.35 2.53 8.05
CA VAL A 184 68.50 3.14 7.35
C VAL A 184 69.24 4.14 8.26
N VAL A 185 68.50 4.96 9.01
CA VAL A 185 69.10 5.90 9.97
C VAL A 185 69.86 5.15 11.05
N MET A 186 69.27 4.10 11.63
CA MET A 186 69.96 3.23 12.60
C MET A 186 71.25 2.64 12.02
N PHE A 187 71.20 2.11 10.80
CA PHE A 187 72.36 1.53 10.14
C PHE A 187 73.47 2.57 9.90
N LEU A 188 73.12 3.77 9.40
CA LEU A 188 74.08 4.84 9.17
C LEU A 188 74.74 5.30 10.47
N VAL A 189 73.98 5.42 11.56
CA VAL A 189 74.54 5.77 12.88
C VAL A 189 75.54 4.72 13.34
N VAL A 190 75.19 3.42 13.26
CA VAL A 190 76.11 2.34 13.65
C VAL A 190 77.38 2.37 12.80
N LYS A 191 77.27 2.59 11.49
CA LYS A 191 78.43 2.58 10.58
C LYS A 191 79.31 3.83 10.69
N TYR A 192 78.78 4.94 11.21
CA TYR A 192 79.54 6.17 11.44
C TYR A 192 80.16 6.21 12.85
N LEU A 193 79.62 5.44 13.79
CA LEU A 193 80.10 5.35 15.17
C LEU A 193 81.02 4.12 15.43
N SER A 194 81.08 3.16 14.51
CA SER A 194 82.13 2.11 14.40
C SER A 194 83.20 2.55 13.42
#